data_AF-A0A6A5DQ11-F1
#
_entry.id   AF-A0A6A5DQ11-F1
#
_cell.length_a   1.000
_cell.length_b   1.000
_cell.length_c   1.000
_cell.angle_alpha   90.00
_cell.angle_beta   90.00
_cell.angle_gamma   90.00
#
_symmetry.space_group_name_H-M   'P 1'
#
loop_
_entity.id
_entity.type
_entity.pdbx_description
1 polymer ?
#
loop_
_entity_poly.entity_id
_entity_poly.type
_entity_poly.pdbx_seq_one_letter_code
_entity_poly.pdbx_strand_id
1 'polypeptide(L)'
;MELDDVVLYQDDSGSSAMMSERVSGLASSIYREFERLIQIYDEDVVKELMPLVVAVLENLDSVFAVNQEHEVELELLKEDNEQLVTQYEREKALRKHTEEVGLVSPHHCQTNL
;
A
#
# COMPACT_ATOMS: atom_id res chain seq x y z
N MET A 1 -5.19 -19.98 -32.34
CA MET A 1 -4.07 -19.04 -32.37
C MET A 1 -3.69 -18.82 -30.93
N GLU A 2 -2.54 -19.37 -30.57
CA GLU A 2 -1.80 -19.04 -29.36
C GLU A 2 -1.47 -17.55 -29.40
N LEU A 3 -1.71 -16.86 -28.30
CA LEU A 3 -0.96 -15.66 -27.96
C LEU A 3 -0.50 -15.87 -26.52
N ASP A 4 0.60 -16.61 -26.43
CA ASP A 4 1.61 -16.38 -25.39
C ASP A 4 2.00 -14.91 -25.45
N ASP A 5 1.49 -14.10 -24.52
CA ASP A 5 2.10 -12.81 -24.21
C ASP A 5 2.96 -13.02 -22.95
N VAL A 6 4.10 -13.67 -23.21
CA VAL A 6 5.22 -13.74 -22.28
C VAL A 6 5.78 -12.32 -22.15
N VAL A 7 5.27 -11.57 -21.19
CA VAL A 7 5.92 -10.34 -20.73
C VAL A 7 7.12 -10.76 -19.89
N LEU A 8 8.24 -10.98 -20.58
CA LEU A 8 9.55 -11.09 -19.95
C LEU A 8 10.21 -9.71 -19.83
N TYR A 9 10.89 -9.57 -18.69
CA TYR A 9 11.91 -8.58 -18.33
C TYR A 9 11.41 -7.25 -17.76
N GLN A 10 11.23 -7.25 -16.44
CA GLN A 10 11.98 -6.28 -15.65
C GLN A 10 12.89 -7.02 -14.68
N ASP A 11 14.16 -6.91 -15.02
CA ASP A 11 15.33 -7.26 -14.24
C ASP A 11 15.36 -6.37 -12.97
N ASP A 12 14.91 -6.90 -11.83
CA ASP A 12 15.08 -6.22 -10.53
C ASP A 12 16.49 -6.47 -9.95
N SER A 13 17.50 -6.64 -10.80
CA SER A 13 18.91 -6.63 -10.36
C SER A 13 19.49 -5.20 -10.29
N GLY A 14 18.66 -4.24 -9.85
CA GLY A 14 19.05 -2.84 -9.76
C GLY A 14 18.43 -2.04 -8.61
N SER A 15 17.45 -2.59 -7.88
CA SER A 15 16.90 -1.94 -6.70
C SER A 15 17.43 -2.65 -5.46
N SER A 16 18.66 -2.30 -5.04
CA SER A 16 18.85 -2.20 -3.59
C SER A 16 17.84 -1.14 -3.17
N ALA A 17 16.65 -1.58 -2.74
CA ALA A 17 15.52 -0.73 -2.39
C ALA A 17 16.07 0.53 -1.75
N MET A 18 15.87 1.68 -2.40
CA MET A 18 16.47 2.93 -1.93
C MET A 18 16.01 3.13 -0.49
N MET A 19 16.95 2.97 0.45
CA MET A 19 16.63 3.00 1.88
C MET A 19 15.77 4.22 2.17
N SER A 20 14.72 4.04 2.96
CA SER A 20 13.82 5.13 3.33
C SER A 20 14.63 6.33 3.83
N GLU A 21 14.26 7.55 3.44
CA GLU A 21 14.96 8.78 3.84
C GLU A 21 15.13 8.86 5.37
N ARG A 22 14.14 8.33 6.12
CA ARG A 22 14.19 8.22 7.57
C ARG A 22 15.28 7.25 8.05
N VAL A 23 15.38 6.08 7.42
CA VAL A 23 16.37 5.04 7.78
C VAL A 23 17.78 5.51 7.38
N SER A 24 17.92 6.13 6.21
CA SER A 24 19.17 6.74 5.74
C SER A 24 19.68 7.85 6.69
N GLY A 25 18.77 8.70 7.19
CA GLY A 25 19.12 9.73 8.18
C GLY A 25 19.58 9.16 9.52
N LEU A 26 18.95 8.07 9.98
CA LEU A 26 19.36 7.35 11.18
C LEU A 26 20.72 6.68 10.99
N ALA A 27 20.92 5.97 9.88
CA ALA A 27 22.19 5.34 9.52
C ALA A 27 23.32 6.38 9.51
N SER A 28 23.11 7.51 8.83
CA SER A 28 24.08 8.62 8.77
C SER A 28 24.45 9.13 10.16
N SER A 29 23.46 9.26 11.06
CA SER A 29 23.70 9.72 12.43
C SER A 29 24.50 8.70 13.24
N ILE A 30 24.15 7.40 13.14
CA ILE A 30 24.83 6.33 13.87
C ILE A 30 26.28 6.17 13.39
N TYR A 31 26.52 6.16 12.07
CA TYR A 31 27.87 6.07 11.52
C TYR A 31 28.73 7.26 11.94
N ARG A 32 28.17 8.47 12.05
CA ARG A 32 28.89 9.64 12.58
C ARG A 32 29.26 9.49 14.05
N GLU A 33 28.45 8.80 14.86
CA GLU A 33 28.82 8.47 16.24
C GLU A 33 29.93 7.43 16.28
N PHE A 34 29.86 6.41 15.43
CA PHE A 34 30.89 5.38 15.31
C PHE A 34 32.24 5.98 14.92
N GLU A 35 32.28 6.89 13.96
CA GLU A 35 33.51 7.61 13.60
C GLU A 35 34.13 8.31 14.82
N ARG A 36 33.33 8.94 15.68
CA ARG A 36 33.84 9.59 16.89
C ARG A 36 34.32 8.59 17.94
N LEU A 37 33.66 7.44 18.06
CA LEU A 37 34.11 6.37 18.95
C LEU A 37 35.44 5.78 18.47
N ILE A 38 35.58 5.52 17.17
CA ILE A 38 36.82 5.02 16.56
C ILE A 38 37.96 6.02 16.79
N GLN A 39 37.71 7.32 16.65
CA GLN A 39 38.72 8.36 16.89
C GLN A 39 39.26 8.39 18.32
N ILE A 40 38.46 7.99 19.32
CA ILE A 40 38.84 8.06 20.74
C ILE A 40 39.35 6.70 21.26
N TYR A 41 38.74 5.60 20.80
CA TYR A 41 38.90 4.28 21.39
C TYR A 41 39.35 3.18 20.41
N ASP A 42 39.62 3.53 19.15
CA ASP A 42 39.97 2.61 18.04
C ASP A 42 38.79 1.78 17.47
N GLU A 43 39.02 1.13 16.34
CA GLU A 43 38.02 0.38 15.56
C GLU A 43 37.48 -0.86 16.28
N ASP A 44 38.28 -1.49 17.14
CA ASP A 44 37.91 -2.74 17.81
C ASP A 44 36.63 -2.61 18.66
N VAL A 45 36.31 -1.40 19.15
CA VAL A 45 35.11 -1.15 19.97
C VAL A 45 33.81 -1.27 19.18
N VAL A 46 33.84 -0.99 17.87
CA VAL A 46 32.63 -1.03 17.03
C VAL A 46 32.55 -2.29 16.16
N LYS A 47 33.62 -3.07 16.07
CA LYS A 47 33.75 -4.20 15.14
C LYS A 47 32.65 -5.25 15.25
N GLU A 48 32.28 -5.62 16.47
CA GLU A 48 31.18 -6.57 16.72
C GLU A 48 29.80 -5.89 16.75
N LEU A 49 29.75 -4.59 17.00
CA LEU A 49 28.50 -3.82 17.07
C LEU A 49 27.99 -3.43 15.68
N MET A 50 28.90 -3.13 14.75
CA MET A 50 28.60 -2.70 13.39
C MET A 50 27.66 -3.66 12.65
N PRO A 51 27.91 -5.00 12.59
CA PRO A 51 26.99 -5.91 11.93
C PRO A 51 25.61 -5.98 12.60
N LEU A 52 25.51 -5.78 13.91
CA LEU A 52 24.23 -5.74 14.62
C LEU A 52 23.43 -4.49 14.23
N VAL A 53 24.09 -3.33 14.16
CA VAL A 53 23.46 -2.08 13.73
C VAL A 53 23.02 -2.14 12.28
N VAL A 54 23.85 -2.67 11.39
CA VAL A 54 23.49 -2.90 9.98
C VAL A 54 22.25 -3.77 9.90
N ALA A 55 22.23 -4.92 10.59
CA ALA A 55 21.08 -5.81 10.61
C ALA A 55 19.81 -5.11 11.14
N VAL A 56 19.91 -4.26 12.16
CA VAL A 56 18.76 -3.50 12.66
C VAL A 56 18.26 -2.49 11.63
N LEU A 57 19.16 -1.78 10.94
CA LEU A 57 18.78 -0.82 9.89
C LEU A 57 18.15 -1.50 8.68
N GLU A 58 18.69 -2.65 8.25
CA GLU A 58 18.13 -3.47 7.17
C GLU A 58 16.74 -3.99 7.53
N ASN A 59 16.56 -4.51 8.75
CA ASN A 59 15.25 -4.95 9.22
C ASN A 59 14.24 -3.81 9.29
N LEU A 60 14.68 -2.62 9.73
CA LEU A 60 13.84 -1.44 9.77
C LEU A 60 13.39 -1.03 8.37
N ASP A 61 14.31 -1.01 7.40
CA ASP A 61 14.02 -0.67 6.01
C ASP A 61 13.04 -1.67 5.37
N SER A 62 13.23 -2.97 5.62
CA SER A 62 12.32 -4.03 5.18
C SER A 62 10.90 -3.84 5.76
N VAL A 63 10.78 -3.57 7.06
CA VAL A 63 9.47 -3.31 7.68
C VAL A 63 8.83 -2.05 7.12
N PHE A 64 9.61 -0.99 6.82
CA PHE A 64 9.09 0.21 6.17
C PHE A 64 8.54 -0.08 4.77
N ALA A 65 9.26 -0.85 3.96
CA ALA A 65 8.83 -1.22 2.61
C ALA A 65 7.50 -1.99 2.64
N VAL A 66 7.41 -3.03 3.47
CA VAL A 66 6.18 -3.83 3.64
C VAL A 66 5.03 -2.97 4.15
N ASN A 67 5.30 -2.06 5.10
CA ASN A 67 4.27 -1.18 5.62
C ASN A 67 3.75 -0.20 4.56
N GLN A 68 4.62 0.29 3.67
CA GLN A 68 4.21 1.16 2.57
C GLN A 68 3.36 0.41 1.53
N GLU A 69 3.70 -0.84 1.23
CA GLU A 69 2.88 -1.71 0.37
C GLU A 69 1.48 -1.91 0.96
N HIS A 70 1.39 -2.25 2.25
CA HIS A 70 0.10 -2.39 2.93
C HIS A 70 -0.71 -1.10 2.98
N GLU A 71 -0.06 0.06 3.11
CA GLU A 71 -0.74 1.37 3.11
C GLU A 71 -1.39 1.64 1.75
N VAL A 72 -0.68 1.34 0.66
CA VAL A 72 -1.22 1.43 -0.71
C VAL A 72 -2.38 0.44 -0.91
N GLU A 73 -2.25 -0.80 -0.47
CA GLU A 73 -3.33 -1.79 -0.56
C GLU A 73 -4.59 -1.32 0.21
N LEU A 74 -4.41 -0.76 1.41
CA LEU A 74 -5.50 -0.21 2.20
C LEU A 74 -6.20 0.97 1.51
N GLU A 75 -5.46 1.84 0.83
CA GLU A 75 -6.05 2.94 0.06
C GLU A 75 -6.88 2.42 -1.12
N LEU A 76 -6.35 1.46 -1.88
CA LEU A 76 -7.08 0.83 -2.99
C LEU A 76 -8.38 0.16 -2.53
N LEU A 77 -8.33 -0.58 -1.42
CA LEU A 77 -9.52 -1.22 -0.85
C LEU A 77 -10.57 -0.21 -0.38
N LYS A 78 -10.14 0.94 0.15
CA LYS A 78 -11.06 2.01 0.53
C LYS A 78 -11.73 2.63 -0.69
N GLU A 79 -10.97 2.90 -1.75
CA GLU A 79 -11.51 3.43 -3.00
C GLU A 79 -12.54 2.47 -3.64
N ASP A 80 -12.23 1.16 -3.69
CA ASP A 80 -13.18 0.15 -4.18
C ASP A 80 -14.45 0.10 -3.33
N ASN A 81 -14.30 0.18 -2.00
CA ASN A 81 -15.45 0.20 -1.09
C ASN A 81 -16.36 1.41 -1.33
N GLU A 82 -15.79 2.61 -1.50
CA GLU A 82 -16.54 3.83 -1.79
C GLU A 82 -17.31 3.75 -3.12
N GLN A 83 -16.70 3.14 -4.13
CA GLN A 83 -17.37 2.89 -5.41
C GLN A 83 -18.54 1.91 -5.24
N LEU A 84 -18.34 0.81 -4.52
CA LEU A 84 -19.40 -0.17 -4.24
C LEU A 84 -20.58 0.44 -3.46
N VAL A 85 -20.29 1.28 -2.46
CA VAL A 85 -21.34 2.00 -1.71
C VAL A 85 -22.14 2.92 -2.62
N THR A 86 -21.45 3.70 -3.45
CA THR A 86 -22.11 4.63 -4.40
C THR A 86 -23.02 3.88 -5.38
N GLN A 87 -22.54 2.74 -5.92
CA GLN A 87 -23.32 1.90 -6.81
C GLN A 87 -24.54 1.29 -6.11
N TYR A 88 -24.35 0.78 -4.90
CA TYR A 88 -25.42 0.22 -4.08
C TYR A 88 -26.52 1.24 -3.79
N GLU A 89 -26.16 2.47 -3.42
CA GLU A 89 -27.13 3.55 -3.17
C GLU A 89 -27.92 3.91 -4.43
N ARG A 90 -27.25 3.97 -5.58
CA ARG A 90 -27.91 4.21 -6.87
C ARG A 90 -28.93 3.12 -7.21
N GLU A 91 -28.54 1.86 -7.06
CA GLU A 91 -29.44 0.73 -7.34
C GLU A 91 -30.63 0.70 -6.37
N LYS A 92 -30.37 0.96 -5.08
CA LYS A 92 -31.40 1.06 -4.05
C LYS A 92 -32.41 2.18 -4.37
N ALA A 93 -31.96 3.32 -4.88
CA ALA A 93 -32.84 4.41 -5.30
C ALA A 93 -33.70 4.02 -6.52
N LEU A 94 -33.12 3.36 -7.52
CA LEU A 94 -33.84 2.88 -8.70
C LEU A 94 -34.92 1.84 -8.36
N ARG A 95 -34.64 0.93 -7.43
CA ARG A 95 -35.62 -0.05 -6.94
C ARG A 95 -36.80 0.64 -6.26
N LYS A 96 -36.54 1.59 -5.35
CA LYS A 96 -37.61 2.38 -4.70
C LYS A 96 -38.49 3.10 -5.72
N HIS A 97 -37.88 3.78 -6.69
CA HIS A 97 -38.64 4.48 -7.73
C HIS A 97 -39.49 3.50 -8.56
N THR A 98 -38.97 2.31 -8.87
CA THR A 98 -39.72 1.30 -9.64
C THR A 98 -40.87 0.72 -8.84
N GLU A 99 -40.68 0.47 -7.54
CA GLU A 99 -41.74 0.02 -6.63
C GLU A 99 -42.84 1.09 -6.48
N GLU A 100 -42.47 2.35 -6.29
CA GLU A 100 -43.42 3.47 -6.21
C GLU A 100 -44.24 3.63 -7.50
N VAL A 101 -43.59 3.59 -8.66
CA VAL A 101 -44.28 3.68 -9.97
C VAL A 101 -45.16 2.43 -10.23
N GLY A 102 -44.68 1.25 -9.87
CA GLY A 102 -45.42 -0.01 -9.99
C GLY A 102 -46.69 -0.06 -9.14
N LEU A 103 -46.67 0.55 -7.95
CA LEU A 103 -47.83 0.67 -7.06
C LEU A 103 -48.84 1.73 -7.51
N VAL A 104 -48.43 2.74 -8.29
CA VAL A 104 -49.34 3.75 -8.85
C VAL A 104 -50.03 3.26 -10.13
N SER A 105 -49.46 2.25 -10.81
CA SER A 105 -49.99 1.67 -12.06
C SER A 105 -51.19 0.69 -11.99
N PRO A 106 -51.63 0.07 -10.86
CA PRO A 106 -52.75 -0.87 -10.90
C PRO A 106 -54.13 -0.20 -11.03
N HIS A 107 -54.26 1.08 -10.70
CA HIS A 107 -55.56 1.76 -10.61
C HIS A 107 -56.04 2.44 -11.90
N HIS A 108 -55.24 2.47 -12.97
CA HIS A 108 -55.65 3.10 -14.24
C HIS A 108 -56.15 2.11 -15.31
N CYS A 109 -56.22 0.81 -15.02
CA CYS A 109 -56.63 -0.21 -16.01
C CYS A 109 -58.00 -0.88 -15.72
N GLN A 110 -58.88 -0.27 -14.91
CA GLN A 110 -60.23 -0.77 -14.65
C GLN A 110 -61.39 0.20 -14.92
N THR A 111 -61.16 1.32 -15.61
CA THR A 111 -62.23 2.32 -15.86
C THR A 111 -62.73 2.39 -17.30
N ASN A 112 -62.46 1.39 -18.14
CA ASN A 112 -63.06 1.25 -19.47
C ASN A 112 -63.69 -0.14 -19.64
N LEU A 113 -64.82 -0.36 -18.98
CA LEU A 113 -65.81 -1.39 -19.29
C LEU A 113 -67.19 -0.77 -19.22
#